data_AF-A0A8H7VCQ1-F1
#
_entry.id   AF-A0A8H7VCQ1-F1
#
_cell.length_a   1.000
_cell.length_b   1.000
_cell.length_c   1.000
_cell.angle_alpha   90.00
_cell.angle_beta   90.00
_cell.angle_gamma   90.00
#
_symmetry.space_group_name_H-M   'P 1'
#
loop_
_entity.id
_entity.type
_entity.pdbx_description
1 polymer ?
#
loop_
_entity_poly.entity_id
_entity_poly.type
_entity_poly.pdbx_seq_one_letter_code
_entity_poly.pdbx_strand_id
1 'polypeptide(L)' 'SMQESSYSQYSSRNVESNDSGINTMGIKHSDGGSTPRSYLDSTVVPTLLEGLKLLATERPSDPLAYLGRFLLSRSNERQ' A
#
# COMPACT_ATOMS: atom_id res chain seq x y z
N SER A 1 -12.74 -31.38 -24.46
CA SER A 1 -11.91 -30.17 -24.37
C SER A 1 -12.68 -29.12 -23.59
N MET A 2 -12.55 -29.14 -22.27
CA MET A 2 -13.19 -28.20 -21.34
C MET A 2 -12.07 -27.62 -20.49
N GLN A 3 -11.32 -26.67 -21.05
CA GLN A 3 -10.19 -26.06 -20.35
C GLN A 3 -9.72 -24.74 -20.97
N GLU A 4 -10.61 -23.90 -21.52
CA GLU A 4 -10.21 -22.55 -21.99
C GLU A 4 -11.14 -21.41 -21.54
N SER A 5 -12.17 -21.68 -20.73
CA SER A 5 -13.21 -20.68 -20.46
C SER A 5 -12.95 -19.73 -19.28
N SER A 6 -11.82 -19.82 -18.54
CA SER A 6 -11.63 -19.02 -17.30
C SER A 6 -10.63 -17.86 -17.41
N TYR A 7 -9.97 -17.62 -18.55
CA TYR A 7 -8.90 -16.61 -18.63
C TYR A 7 -9.33 -15.24 -19.18
N SER A 8 -10.57 -15.08 -19.65
CA SER A 8 -10.99 -13.83 -20.31
C SER A 8 -11.46 -12.72 -19.34
N GLN A 9 -11.55 -12.99 -18.03
CA GLN A 9 -12.11 -12.02 -17.07
C GLN A 9 -11.12 -10.96 -16.53
N TYR A 10 -9.83 -11.06 -16.84
CA TYR A 10 -8.84 -10.10 -16.32
C TYR A 10 -8.62 -8.85 -17.18
N SER A 11 -9.28 -8.72 -18.34
CA SER A 11 -9.21 -7.47 -19.13
C SER A 11 -10.42 -6.57 -18.89
N SER A 12 -10.47 -5.95 -17.72
CA SER A 12 -11.33 -4.80 -17.49
C SER A 12 -10.50 -3.51 -17.50
N ARG A 13 -10.45 -2.92 -18.71
CA ARG A 13 -10.56 -1.48 -19.00
C ARG A 13 -9.62 -0.51 -18.26
N ASN A 14 -8.54 -0.12 -18.93
CA ASN A 14 -8.04 1.26 -18.81
C ASN A 14 -8.79 2.09 -19.86
N VAL A 15 -9.88 2.76 -19.44
CA VAL A 15 -10.56 3.75 -20.27
C VAL A 15 -9.69 5.00 -20.30
N GLU A 16 -9.02 5.20 -21.43
CA GLU A 16 -8.43 6.46 -21.83
C GLU A 16 -9.51 7.56 -21.78
N SER A 17 -9.34 8.55 -20.91
CA SER A 17 -10.19 9.74 -20.88
C SER A 17 -9.34 10.94 -21.27
N ASN A 18 -9.29 11.17 -22.58
CA ASN A 18 -9.03 12.49 -23.14
C ASN A 18 -10.35 13.27 -23.04
N ASP A 19 -10.44 14.26 -22.15
CA ASP A 19 -11.37 15.37 -22.34
C ASP A 19 -10.76 16.67 -21.80
N SER A 20 -10.56 17.61 -22.72
CA SER A 20 -10.21 19.00 -22.44
C SER A 20 -11.51 19.79 -22.42
N GLY A 21 -11.94 20.30 -21.25
CA GLY A 21 -13.20 21.04 -21.24
C GLY A 21 -13.71 21.58 -19.91
N ILE A 22 -13.15 22.71 -19.45
CA ILE A 22 -13.84 23.81 -18.76
C ILE A 22 -14.41 23.56 -17.34
N ASN A 23 -13.84 24.32 -16.42
CA ASN A 23 -14.23 24.59 -15.03
C ASN A 23 -15.76 24.63 -14.78
N THR A 24 -16.28 23.67 -14.00
CA THR A 24 -17.52 23.85 -13.24
C THR A 24 -17.24 23.72 -11.76
N MET A 25 -17.58 24.80 -11.07
CA MET A 25 -17.43 25.10 -9.67
C MET A 25 -17.98 23.99 -8.76
N GLY A 26 -17.21 23.60 -7.73
CA GLY A 26 -17.80 23.46 -6.39
C GLY A 26 -18.21 22.10 -5.85
N ILE A 27 -17.85 20.96 -6.47
CA ILE A 27 -17.81 19.71 -5.70
C ILE A 27 -16.41 19.60 -5.12
N LYS A 28 -16.22 20.21 -3.94
CA LYS A 28 -15.12 19.82 -3.06
C LYS A 28 -15.25 18.30 -2.91
N HIS A 29 -14.29 17.55 -3.42
CA HIS A 29 -14.00 16.22 -2.90
C HIS A 29 -13.43 16.43 -1.49
N SER A 30 -14.27 16.94 -0.58
CA SER A 30 -14.01 16.94 0.84
C SER A 30 -14.35 15.56 1.34
N ASP A 31 -13.52 14.60 0.95
CA ASP A 31 -13.32 13.43 1.78
C ASP A 31 -11.83 13.12 1.72
N GLY A 32 -11.20 13.02 2.88
CA GLY A 32 -9.77 12.75 3.03
C GLY A 32 -9.43 11.30 2.67
N GLY A 33 -9.91 10.83 1.52
CA GLY A 33 -9.80 9.48 1.01
C GLY A 33 -8.42 9.20 0.44
N SER A 34 -7.41 9.10 1.32
CA SER A 34 -6.20 8.39 0.94
C SER A 34 -6.57 6.96 0.56
N THR A 35 -6.11 6.49 -0.60
CA THR A 35 -6.26 5.08 -0.95
C THR A 35 -5.61 4.24 0.15
N PRO A 36 -6.08 3.02 0.44
CA PRO A 36 -5.47 2.17 1.48
C PRO A 36 -3.95 2.06 1.30
N ARG A 37 -3.48 2.00 0.04
CA ARG A 37 -2.06 2.03 -0.28
C ARG A 37 -1.37 3.33 0.16
N SER A 38 -1.92 4.50 -0.18
CA SER A 38 -1.33 5.79 0.17
C SER A 38 -1.25 6.01 1.69
N TYR A 39 -2.27 5.57 2.43
CA TYR A 39 -2.22 5.58 3.89
C TYR A 39 -1.08 4.71 4.41
N LEU A 40 -0.95 3.46 3.93
CA LEU A 40 0.11 2.55 4.36
C LEU A 40 1.51 3.06 3.98
N ASP A 41 1.66 3.55 2.74
CA ASP A 41 2.91 4.11 2.21
C ASP A 41 3.38 5.32 3.03
N SER A 42 2.46 6.15 3.53
CA SER A 42 2.78 7.34 4.34
C SER A 42 2.89 7.10 5.84
N THR A 43 2.34 6.01 6.37
CA THR A 43 2.33 5.74 7.82
C THR A 43 3.35 4.68 8.23
N VAL A 44 3.15 3.43 7.82
CA VAL A 44 3.83 2.26 8.40
C VAL A 44 4.88 1.65 7.48
N VAL A 45 4.72 1.75 6.16
CA VAL A 45 5.60 1.09 5.17
C VAL A 45 7.07 1.48 5.32
N PRO A 46 7.45 2.76 5.52
CA PRO A 46 8.86 3.12 5.65
C PRO A 46 9.55 2.39 6.81
N THR A 47 8.88 2.33 7.97
CA THR A 47 9.40 1.66 9.15
C THR A 47 9.40 0.13 8.99
N LEU A 48 8.37 -0.43 8.36
CA LEU A 48 8.33 -1.87 8.05
C LEU A 48 9.50 -2.29 7.15
N LEU A 49 9.79 -1.52 6.10
CA LEU A 49 10.91 -1.82 5.20
C LEU A 49 12.26 -1.77 5.91
N GLU A 50 12.46 -0.86 6.87
CA GLU A 50 13.66 -0.82 7.69
C GLU A 50 13.81 -2.07 8.56
N GLY A 51 12.76 -2.47 9.27
CA GLY A 51 12.76 -3.68 10.09
C GLY A 51 12.97 -4.96 9.27
N LEU A 52 12.41 -5.02 8.07
CA LEU A 52 12.60 -6.15 7.14
C LEU A 52 14.04 -6.26 6.63
N LYS A 53 14.75 -5.13 6.42
CA LYS A 53 16.18 -5.15 6.09
C LYS A 53 17.00 -5.78 7.22
N LEU A 54 16.71 -5.42 8.47
CA LEU A 54 17.37 -6.01 9.64
C LEU A 54 17.09 -7.51 9.76
N LEU A 55 15.84 -7.94 9.53
CA LEU A 55 15.49 -9.36 9.52
C LEU A 55 16.27 -10.16 8.47
N ALA A 56 16.46 -9.59 7.27
CA ALA A 56 17.19 -10.26 6.19
C ALA A 56 18.67 -10.48 6.54
N THR A 57 19.26 -9.56 7.31
CA THR A 57 20.65 -9.59 7.77
C THR A 57 20.83 -10.52 8.98
N GLU A 58 20.06 -10.29 10.05
CA GLU A 58 20.25 -10.96 11.34
C GLU A 58 19.69 -12.39 11.35
N ARG A 59 18.64 -12.65 10.55
CA ARG A 59 17.95 -13.95 10.45
C ARG A 59 17.71 -14.62 11.83
N PRO A 60 17.03 -13.94 12.75
CA PRO A 60 16.74 -14.48 14.08
C PRO A 60 15.87 -15.74 13.99
N SER A 61 15.95 -16.59 15.00
CA SER A 61 15.15 -17.82 15.11
C SER A 61 13.64 -17.56 15.15
N ASP A 62 13.21 -16.42 15.70
CA ASP A 62 11.83 -15.93 15.66
C ASP A 62 11.76 -14.56 14.96
N PRO A 63 11.52 -14.54 13.63
CA PRO A 63 11.50 -13.29 12.86
C PRO A 63 10.31 -12.39 13.18
N LEU A 64 9.16 -12.95 13.58
CA LEU A 64 7.97 -12.14 13.88
C LEU A 64 8.12 -11.43 15.22
N ALA A 65 8.59 -12.12 16.26
CA ALA A 65 8.84 -11.50 17.56
C ALA A 65 9.92 -10.41 17.46
N TYR A 66 10.97 -10.65 16.67
CA TYR A 66 12.03 -9.66 16.43
C TYR A 66 11.48 -8.40 15.75
N LEU A 67 10.72 -8.55 14.67
CA LEU A 67 10.13 -7.41 13.97
C LEU A 67 9.12 -6.66 14.83
N GLY A 68 8.28 -7.37 15.59
CA GLY A 68 7.33 -6.74 16.52
C GLY A 68 8.02 -5.86 17.56
N ARG A 69 9.11 -6.36 18.15
CA ARG A 69 9.94 -5.58 19.08
C ARG A 69 10.56 -4.35 18.43
N PHE A 70 11.07 -4.48 17.21
CA PHE A 70 11.62 -3.37 16.44
C PHE A 70 10.57 -2.27 16.21
N LEU A 71 9.36 -2.64 15.78
CA LEU A 71 8.28 -1.69 15.52
C LEU A 71 7.85 -0.95 16.80
N LEU A 72 7.75 -1.66 17.93
CA LEU A 72 7.43 -1.04 19.22
C LEU A 72 8.52 -0.05 19.68
N SER A 73 9.80 -0.42 19.54
CA SER A 73 10.92 0.49 19.85
C SER A 73 10.83 1.79 19.05
N ARG A 74 10.62 1.68 17.73
CA ARG A 74 10.49 2.84 16.84
C ARG A 74 9.28 3.71 17.16
N SER A 75 8.16 3.12 17.58
CA SER A 75 6.99 3.87 18.02
C SER A 75 7.29 4.73 19.24
N ASN A 76 8.04 4.20 20.21
CA ASN A 76 8.37 4.91 21.45
C ASN A 76 9.41 6.02 21.24
N GLU A 77 10.31 5.87 20.26
CA GLU A 77 11.30 6.91 19.89
C GLU A 77 10.67 8.13 19.20
N ARG A 78 9.48 7.96 18.61
CA ARG A 78 8.74 9.00 17.88
C ARG A 78 7.76 9.78 18.77
N GLN A 79 7.59 9.39 20.04
CA GLN A 79 6.75 10.06 21.04
C GLN A 79 7.56 11.04 21.89
#